data_AF-A0A141DWN5-F1
#
_entry.id   AF-A0A141DWN5-F1
#
_cell.length_a   1.000
_cell.length_b   1.000
_cell.length_c   1.000
_cell.angle_alpha   90.00
_cell.angle_beta   90.00
_cell.angle_gamma   90.00
#
_symmetry.space_group_name_H-M   'P 1'
#
loop_
_entity.id
_entity.type
_entity.pdbx_description
1 polymer ?
#
loop_
_entity_poly.entity_id
_entity_poly.type
_entity_poly.pdbx_seq_one_letter_code
_entity_poly.pdbx_strand_id
1 'polypeptide(L)' 'IGSRNFFERDGQPYCEKDYHNLFSPRCYYCNGPILDRV' A
#
# COMPACT_ATOMS: atom_id res chain seq x y z
N ILE A 1 13.58 -8.51 -19.96
CA ILE A 1 14.04 -8.51 -18.54
C ILE A 1 13.06 -7.65 -17.77
N GLY A 2 12.45 -8.20 -16.72
CA GLY A 2 11.10 -7.87 -16.26
C GLY A 2 10.86 -6.45 -15.73
N SER A 3 9.81 -5.83 -16.27
CA SER A 3 9.17 -4.62 -15.78
C SER A 3 8.53 -4.91 -14.42
N ARG A 4 9.21 -4.61 -13.31
CA ARG A 4 8.55 -4.58 -11.99
C ARG A 4 7.61 -3.38 -11.99
N ASN A 5 6.30 -3.61 -11.88
CA ASN A 5 5.33 -2.53 -11.72
C ASN A 5 5.60 -1.83 -10.38
N PHE A 6 6.04 -0.58 -10.45
CA PHE A 6 6.18 0.30 -9.28
C PHE A 6 5.00 1.27 -9.27
N PHE A 7 4.56 1.63 -8.07
CA PHE A 7 3.50 2.60 -7.86
C PHE A 7 4.16 3.96 -7.59
N GLU A 8 3.95 4.93 -8.48
CA GLU A 8 4.42 6.31 -8.26
C GLU A 8 3.43 7.07 -7.38
N ARG A 9 3.91 7.73 -6.34
CA ARG A 9 3.11 8.63 -5.51
C ARG A 9 3.97 9.79 -5.03
N ASP A 10 3.44 11.00 -5.21
CA ASP A 10 4.16 12.23 -4.86
C ASP A 10 5.54 12.34 -5.56
N GLY A 11 5.66 11.78 -6.77
CA GLY A 11 6.92 11.71 -7.52
C GLY A 11 7.93 10.69 -6.98
N GLN A 12 7.56 9.87 -6.00
CA GLN A 12 8.40 8.80 -5.46
C GLN A 12 7.90 7.41 -5.92
N PRO A 13 8.78 6.55 -6.44
CA PRO A 13 8.42 5.19 -6.82
C PRO A 13 8.43 4.27 -5.60
N TYR A 14 7.31 3.59 -5.35
CA TYR A 14 7.16 2.58 -4.31
C TYR A 14 6.96 1.20 -4.92
N CYS A 15 7.48 0.16 -4.26
CA CYS A 15 7.09 -1.20 -4.63
C CYS A 15 5.65 -1.48 -4.18
N GLU A 16 4.97 -2.44 -4.81
CA GLU A 16 3.59 -2.84 -4.45
C GLU A 16 3.43 -3.04 -2.94
N LYS A 17 4.34 -3.82 -2.32
CA LYS A 17 4.30 -4.12 -0.89
C LYS A 17 4.39 -2.86 -0.03
N ASP A 18 5.30 -1.94 -0.33
CA ASP A 18 5.48 -0.72 0.46
C ASP A 18 4.32 0.25 0.24
N TYR A 19 3.85 0.37 -1.01
CA TYR A 19 2.69 1.18 -1.33
C TYR A 19 1.47 0.71 -0.53
N HIS A 20 1.20 -0.59 -0.51
CA HIS A 20 0.13 -1.14 0.30
C HIS A 20 0.39 -0.99 1.80
N ASN A 21 1.60 -1.20 2.32
CA ASN A 21 1.84 -1.08 3.77
C ASN A 21 1.75 0.36 4.30
N LEU A 22 2.21 1.33 3.51
CA LEU A 22 2.24 2.75 3.86
C LEU A 22 0.89 3.43 3.62
N PHE A 23 0.21 3.08 2.53
CA PHE A 23 -0.99 3.78 2.08
C PHE A 23 -2.29 2.98 2.21
N SER A 24 -2.25 1.68 2.51
CA SER A 24 -3.51 0.95 2.75
C SER A 24 -4.19 1.52 4.00
N PRO A 25 -5.50 1.77 3.92
CA PRO A 25 -6.25 2.32 5.03
C PRO A 25 -6.17 1.36 6.23
N ARG A 26 -5.76 1.90 7.37
CA ARG A 26 -5.84 1.22 8.67
C ARG A 26 -7.06 1.73 9.40
N CYS A 27 -7.67 0.89 10.23
CA CYS A 27 -8.89 1.27 10.93
C CYS A 27 -8.54 2.42 11.88
N TYR A 28 -9.14 3.59 11.67
CA TYR A 28 -8.88 4.77 12.51
C TYR A 28 -9.19 4.50 13.99
N TYR A 29 -10.18 3.64 14.26
CA TYR A 29 -10.64 3.36 15.61
C TYR A 29 -9.75 2.39 16.39
N CYS A 30 -9.23 1.34 15.74
CA CYS A 30 -8.42 0.31 16.42
C CYS A 30 -6.95 0.26 15.97
N ASN A 31 -6.54 1.11 15.01
CA ASN A 31 -5.25 1.06 14.31
C ASN A 31 -4.88 -0.32 13.72
N GLY A 32 -5.85 -1.24 13.65
CA GLY A 32 -5.68 -2.56 13.04
C GLY A 32 -5.65 -2.49 11.52
N PRO A 33 -5.05 -3.48 10.84
CA PRO A 33 -5.13 -3.59 9.40
C PRO A 33 -6.59 -3.80 8.99
N ILE A 34 -7.12 -2.95 8.11
CA ILE A 34 -8.44 -3.19 7.49
C ILE A 34 -8.22 -4.25 6.41
N LEU A 35 -8.16 -5.51 6.84
CA LEU A 35 -8.37 -6.62 5.94
C LEU A 35 -9.88 -6.73 5.80
N ASP A 36 -10.41 -6.16 4.72
CA ASP A 36 -11.79 -6.36 4.30
C ASP A 36 -12.06 -7.87 4.30
N ARG A 37 -12.76 -8.35 5.33
CA ARG A 37 -13.37 -9.67 5.35
C ARG A 37 -14.83 -9.44 4.98
N VAL A 38 -15.12 -9.54 3.69
CA VAL A 38 -16.38 -10.12 3.22
C VAL A 38 -16.68 -11.41 3.97
#